data_AF-A0A1K2CKT4-F1
#
_entry.id   AF-A0A1K2CKT4-F1
#
_cell.length_a   1.000
_cell.length_b   1.000
_cell.length_c   1.000
_cell.angle_alpha   90.00
_cell.angle_beta   90.00
_cell.angle_gamma   90.00
#
_symmetry.space_group_name_H-M   'P 1'
#
loop_
_entity.id
_entity.type
_entity.pdbx_description
1 polymer ?
#
loop_
_entity_poly.entity_id
_entity_poly.type
_entity_poly.pdbx_seq_one_letter_code
_entity_poly.pdbx_strand_id
1 'polypeptide(L)' 'MKLRNTITDEERKRRQEAVDYARASTELSGYSLSTEDDARAQAFVSGDLSLSDFVSSRAPSQLEDVSRVSPDAATERSL' A
#
# COMPACT_ATOMS: atom_id res chain seq x y z
N MET A 1 21.19 -21.47 0.11
CA MET A 1 20.84 -20.50 1.17
C MET A 1 20.58 -19.16 0.49
N LYS A 2 19.38 -18.58 0.60
CA LYS A 2 19.16 -17.19 0.19
C LYS A 2 19.95 -16.32 1.16
N LEU A 3 20.94 -15.59 0.66
CA LEU A 3 21.63 -14.57 1.44
C LEU A 3 20.56 -13.58 1.87
N ARG A 4 20.25 -13.51 3.17
CA ARG A 4 19.52 -12.37 3.72
C ARG A 4 20.39 -11.18 3.40
N ASN A 5 19.94 -10.34 2.49
CA ASN A 5 20.73 -9.22 1.99
C ASN A 5 20.69 -8.14 3.08
N THR A 6 21.49 -8.35 4.13
CA THR A 6 21.50 -7.52 5.33
C THR A 6 21.79 -6.09 4.92
N ILE A 7 20.81 -5.21 5.05
CA ILE A 7 20.98 -3.79 4.78
C ILE A 7 21.67 -3.10 5.96
N THR A 8 22.38 -2.01 5.69
CA THR A 8 23.03 -1.22 6.75
C THR A 8 22.01 -0.47 7.59
N ASP A 9 22.43 0.04 8.75
CA ASP A 9 21.58 0.83 9.62
C ASP A 9 21.19 2.16 8.97
N GLU A 10 22.09 2.77 8.19
CA GLU A 10 21.80 3.98 7.41
C GLU A 10 20.77 3.69 6.31
N GLU A 11 20.85 2.54 5.64
CA GLU A 11 19.85 2.12 4.65
C GLU A 11 18.50 1.89 5.32
N ARG A 12 18.45 1.19 6.46
CA ARG A 12 17.22 0.97 7.23
C ARG A 12 16.58 2.29 7.64
N LYS A 13 17.38 3.23 8.14
CA LYS A 13 16.92 4.57 8.52
C LYS A 13 16.34 5.33 7.32
N ARG A 14 17.05 5.34 6.18
CA ARG A 14 16.54 5.99 4.95
C ARG A 14 15.21 5.37 4.48
N ARG A 15 15.06 4.05 4.57
CA ARG A 15 13.80 3.39 4.23
C ARG A 15 12.68 3.72 5.20
N GLN A 16 12.97 3.76 6.51
CA GLN A 16 12.01 4.12 7.54
C GLN A 16 11.48 5.54 7.31
N GLU A 17 12.36 6.51 7.08
CA GLU A 17 11.98 7.89 6.79
C GLU A 17 11.10 8.01 5.54
N ALA A 18 11.40 7.26 4.47
CA ALA A 18 10.59 7.23 3.26
C ALA A 18 9.19 6.63 3.49
N VAL A 19 9.09 5.54 4.25
CA VAL A 19 7.81 4.91 4.61
C VAL A 19 6.97 5.82 5.50
N ASP A 20 7.58 6.47 6.50
CA ASP A 20 6.89 7.39 7.39
C ASP A 20 6.35 8.61 6.64
N TYR A 21 7.14 9.16 5.72
CA TYR A 21 6.67 10.25 4.85
C TYR A 21 5.48 9.82 3.98
N ALA A 22 5.56 8.64 3.33
CA ALA A 22 4.48 8.13 2.50
C ALA A 22 3.20 7.88 3.30
N ARG A 23 3.32 7.31 4.51
CA ARG A 23 2.19 7.10 5.42
C ARG A 23 1.55 8.44 5.81
N ALA A 24 2.35 9.40 6.28
CA ALA A 24 1.84 10.72 6.67
C ALA A 24 1.15 11.45 5.50
N SER A 25 1.71 11.38 4.29
CA SER A 25 1.09 11.95 3.09
C SER A 25 -0.24 11.30 2.74
N THR A 26 -0.36 9.99 2.96
CA THR A 26 -1.59 9.22 2.71
C THR A 26 -2.67 9.59 3.73
N GLU A 27 -2.31 9.70 5.01
CA GLU A 27 -3.18 10.12 6.10
C GLU A 27 -3.67 11.56 5.92
N LEU A 28 -2.79 12.48 5.49
CA LEU A 28 -3.18 13.86 5.14
C LEU A 28 -4.17 13.92 3.99
N SER A 29 -4.20 12.90 3.12
CA SER A 29 -5.14 12.79 2.01
C SER A 29 -6.47 12.13 2.42
N GLY A 30 -6.64 11.77 3.70
CA GLY A 30 -7.84 11.14 4.23
C GLY A 30 -7.90 9.62 4.04
N TYR A 31 -6.77 8.98 3.72
CA TYR A 31 -6.66 7.53 3.54
C TYR A 31 -5.83 6.89 4.65
N SER A 32 -5.90 5.57 4.77
CA SER A 32 -5.03 4.79 5.65
C SER A 32 -4.50 3.59 4.89
N LEU A 33 -3.30 3.14 5.26
CA LEU A 33 -2.71 1.93 4.68
C LEU A 33 -3.48 0.70 5.15
N SER A 34 -3.58 -0.29 4.27
CA SER A 34 -4.07 -1.61 4.64
C SER A 34 -3.03 -2.34 5.51
N THR A 35 -3.47 -3.33 6.30
CA THR A 35 -2.54 -4.16 7.09
C THR A 35 -1.52 -4.90 6.21
N GLU A 36 -1.92 -5.31 5.00
CA GLU A 36 -1.01 -5.97 4.06
C GLU A 36 0.08 -5.00 3.55
N ASP A 37 -0.30 -3.76 3.22
CA ASP A 37 0.64 -2.75 2.74
C ASP A 37 1.61 -2.30 3.85
N ASP A 38 1.12 -2.15 5.08
CA ASP A 38 1.97 -1.87 6.24
C ASP A 38 3.00 -2.99 6.48
N ALA A 39 2.58 -4.26 6.41
CA ALA A 39 3.49 -5.40 6.56
C ALA A 39 4.56 -5.42 5.46
N ARG A 40 4.20 -5.11 4.22
CA ARG A 40 5.16 -5.00 3.11
C ARG A 40 6.13 -3.84 3.29
N ALA A 41 5.65 -2.69 3.78
CA ALA A 41 6.50 -1.55 4.11
C ALA A 41 7.53 -1.92 5.19
N GLN A 42 7.12 -2.64 6.24
CA GLN A 42 8.04 -3.11 7.29
C GLN A 42 9.05 -4.14 6.78
N ALA A 43 8.65 -5.05 5.89
CA ALA A 43 9.56 -5.99 5.24
C ALA A 43 10.59 -5.26 4.37
N PHE A 44 10.18 -4.20 3.66
CA PHE A 44 11.10 -3.35 2.91
C PHE A 44 12.07 -2.60 3.84
N VAL A 45 11.59 -1.99 4.92
CA VAL A 45 12.44 -1.31 5.92
C VAL A 45 13.44 -2.28 6.53
N SER A 46 13.03 -3.50 6.86
CA SER A 46 13.90 -4.50 7.49
C SER A 46 14.95 -5.09 6.53
N GLY A 47 14.76 -4.91 5.22
CA GLY A 47 15.61 -5.49 4.18
C GLY A 47 15.18 -6.90 3.74
N ASP A 48 14.05 -7.40 4.26
CA ASP A 48 13.47 -8.69 3.87
C ASP A 48 12.79 -8.62 2.49
N LEU A 49 12.39 -7.41 2.06
CA LEU A 49 11.85 -7.13 0.74
C LEU A 49 12.78 -6.19 -0.04
N SER A 50 13.04 -6.52 -1.31
CA SER A 50 13.80 -5.66 -2.21
C SER A 50 12.97 -4.45 -2.64
N LEU A 51 13.60 -3.39 -3.15
CA LEU A 51 12.87 -2.24 -3.68
C LEU A 51 11.98 -2.64 -4.87
N SER A 52 12.49 -3.47 -5.78
CA SER A 52 11.71 -3.94 -6.94
C SER A 52 10.46 -4.70 -6.51
N ASP A 53 10.57 -5.57 -5.51
CA ASP A 53 9.43 -6.33 -5.00
C ASP A 53 8.47 -5.43 -4.18
N PHE A 54 9.00 -4.37 -3.55
CA PHE A 54 8.21 -3.40 -2.81
C PHE A 54 7.38 -2.49 -3.72
N VAL A 55 7.91 -2.06 -4.87
CA VAL A 55 7.19 -1.17 -5.82
C VAL A 55 6.44 -1.91 -6.92
N SER A 56 6.61 -3.23 -7.04
CA SER A 56 5.88 -4.02 -8.01
C SER A 56 4.37 -3.91 -7.76
N SER A 57 3.61 -3.61 -8.82
CA SER A 57 2.16 -3.62 -8.76
C SER A 57 1.69 -5.04 -8.45
N ARG A 58 0.82 -5.17 -7.45
CA ARG A 58 0.10 -6.43 -7.25
C ARG A 58 -0.68 -6.67 -8.55
N ALA A 59 -0.56 -7.86 -9.13
CA ALA A 59 -1.41 -8.23 -10.25
C ALA A 59 -2.89 -7.99 -9.88
N PRO A 60 -3.74 -7.56 -10.82
CA PRO A 60 -5.09 -7.04 -10.54
C PRO A 60 -6.08 -8.01 -9.87
N SER A 61 -5.67 -9.19 -9.44
CA SER A 61 -6.55 -10.25 -8.89
C SER A 61 -6.85 -10.15 -7.40
N GLN A 62 -6.52 -9.05 -6.71
CA GLN A 62 -6.88 -8.85 -5.30
C GLN A 62 -7.41 -7.44 -4.96
N LEU A 63 -7.68 -6.61 -5.96
CA LEU A 63 -8.64 -5.52 -5.76
C LEU A 63 -10.01 -6.17 -5.87
N GLU A 64 -10.63 -6.46 -4.72
CA GLU A 64 -12.04 -6.81 -4.73
C GLU A 64 -12.82 -5.72 -5.47
N ASP A 65 -13.76 -6.23 -6.25
CA ASP A 65 -14.68 -5.53 -7.10
C ASP A 65 -15.42 -4.41 -6.34
N VAL A 66 -14.85 -3.21 -6.30
CA VAL A 66 -15.58 -1.98 -5.98
C VAL A 66 -16.32 -1.47 -7.22
N SER A 67 -16.94 -2.37 -8.00
CA SER A 67 -17.90 -1.97 -9.03
C SER A 67 -19.22 -1.57 -8.36
N ARG A 68 -19.38 -0.26 -8.20
CA ARG A 68 -20.65 0.46 -8.39
C ARG A 68 -21.80 0.07 -7.45
N VAL A 69 -21.88 0.76 -6.30
CA VAL A 69 -23.19 1.20 -5.80
C VAL A 69 -23.39 2.64 -6.30
N SER A 70 -23.90 2.77 -7.53
CA SER A 70 -24.74 3.93 -7.84
C SER A 70 -26.12 3.61 -7.28
N PRO A 71 -26.66 4.35 -6.30
CA PRO A 71 -28.07 4.23 -5.97
C PRO A 71 -28.86 4.73 -7.19
N ASP A 72 -29.63 3.78 -7.70
CA ASP A 72 -30.54 3.83 -8.82
C ASP A 72 -31.38 5.12 -8.85
N ALA A 73 -31.38 5.75 -10.03
CA ALA A 73 -32.28 6.82 -10.39
C ALA A 73 -33.68 6.23 -10.60
N ALA A 74 -34.47 6.16 -9.53
CA ALA A 74 -35.87 5.78 -9.62
C ALA A 74 -36.73 6.72 -8.78
N THR A 75 -37.23 7.80 -9.39
CA THR A 75 -38.63 8.28 -9.23
C THR A 75 -38.89 9.32 -10.32
N GLU A 76 -39.19 8.85 -11.53
CA GLU A 76 -40.11 9.55 -12.42
C GLU A 76 -41.25 8.60 -12.72
N ARG A 77 -42.36 8.76 -11.98
CA ARG A 77 -43.72 8.38 -12.38
C ARG A 77 -44.71 8.83 -11.31
N SER A 78 -45.41 9.94 -11.57
CA SER A 78 -46.88 9.91 -11.67
C SER A 78 -47.43 11.24 -12.17
N LEU A 79 -48.32 11.09 -13.14
CA LEU A 79 -49.35 11.94 -13.74
C LEU A 79 -49.75 13.21 -12.97
#